data_AF-A0A4V1V5S8-F1
#
_entry.id   AF-A0A4V1V5S8-F1
#
_cell.length_a   1.000
_cell.length_b   1.000
_cell.length_c   1.000
_cell.angle_alpha   90.00
_cell.angle_beta   90.00
_cell.angle_gamma   90.00
#
_symmetry.space_group_name_H-M   'P 1'
#
loop_
_entity.id
_entity.type
_entity.pdbx_description
1 polymer ?
#
loop_
_entity_poly.entity_id
_entity_poly.type
_entity_poly.pdbx_seq_one_letter_code
_entity_poly.pdbx_strand_id
1 'polypeptide(L)'
;MTPRGNKYLKKPLALLIAASLGLGGCISPEANSVGRYTDPIGGAPVISNETPYSASLRCMSGFTRMRPIKIAVAQISDYTGKTESDGSGRKVTAGAALMAMSALNKAGVHMVERFDTSVAEMELKYANNKLIGDDKVPVPQPGEYRRILSGSIPGSDYYIVGGITELNFNIRSQNANGNGGGTATNATTGTASGSLYVM
;
A
#
# COMPACT_ATOMS: atom_id res chain seq x y z
N MET A 1 -52.57 -24.50 33.50
CA MET A 1 -51.15 -24.51 33.96
C MET A 1 -51.08 -23.83 35.32
N THR A 2 -50.67 -24.57 36.34
CA THR A 2 -50.69 -24.15 37.76
C THR A 2 -49.72 -23.00 38.08
N PRO A 3 -50.06 -22.07 38.99
CA PRO A 3 -49.34 -20.81 39.20
C PRO A 3 -47.97 -20.96 39.88
N ARG A 4 -47.57 -22.18 40.29
CA ARG A 4 -46.30 -22.46 40.97
C ARG A 4 -45.08 -22.61 40.04
N GLY A 5 -45.26 -22.85 38.74
CA GLY A 5 -44.14 -23.04 37.79
C GLY A 5 -43.47 -21.75 37.31
N ASN A 6 -44.17 -20.61 37.40
CA ASN A 6 -43.74 -19.36 36.77
C ASN A 6 -42.70 -18.56 37.58
N LYS A 7 -42.41 -18.94 38.83
CA LYS A 7 -41.38 -18.29 39.67
C LYS A 7 -39.99 -18.95 39.54
N TYR A 8 -39.93 -20.23 39.19
CA TYR A 8 -38.67 -20.97 39.06
C TYR A 8 -38.04 -20.85 37.66
N LEU A 9 -38.83 -20.50 36.64
CA LEU A 9 -38.35 -20.29 35.26
C LEU A 9 -37.81 -18.86 35.02
N LYS A 10 -38.28 -17.85 35.77
CA LYS A 10 -37.88 -16.45 35.59
C LYS A 10 -36.47 -16.14 36.05
N LYS A 11 -35.98 -16.83 37.10
CA LYS A 11 -34.62 -16.66 37.63
C LYS A 11 -33.50 -17.10 36.67
N PRO A 12 -33.54 -18.32 36.07
CA PRO A 12 -32.50 -18.73 35.12
C PRO A 12 -32.55 -17.93 33.81
N LEU A 13 -33.74 -17.52 33.36
CA LEU A 13 -33.89 -16.68 32.16
C LEU A 13 -33.25 -15.30 32.33
N ALA A 14 -33.43 -14.65 33.49
CA ALA A 14 -32.79 -13.37 33.78
C ALA A 14 -31.26 -13.47 33.84
N LEU A 15 -30.72 -14.58 34.34
CA LEU A 15 -29.28 -14.83 34.38
C LEU A 15 -28.69 -15.05 32.99
N LEU A 16 -29.40 -15.76 32.11
CA LEU A 16 -29.00 -15.97 30.71
C LEU A 16 -29.02 -14.67 29.89
N ILE A 17 -30.03 -13.83 30.08
CA ILE A 17 -30.11 -12.52 29.41
C ILE A 17 -28.98 -11.61 29.91
N ALA A 18 -28.72 -11.55 31.22
CA ALA A 18 -27.62 -10.77 31.77
C ALA A 18 -26.24 -11.26 31.29
N ALA A 19 -26.05 -12.58 31.16
CA ALA A 19 -24.83 -13.15 30.61
C ALA A 19 -24.64 -12.79 29.12
N SER A 20 -25.72 -12.79 28.32
CA SER A 20 -25.65 -12.42 26.89
C SER A 20 -25.31 -10.94 26.65
N LEU A 21 -25.69 -10.04 27.56
CA LEU A 21 -25.35 -8.62 27.50
C LEU A 21 -23.90 -8.33 27.93
N GLY A 22 -23.28 -9.21 28.73
CA GLY A 22 -21.90 -9.05 29.19
C GLY A 22 -20.82 -9.43 28.17
N LEU A 23 -21.12 -10.32 27.21
CA LEU A 23 -20.13 -10.78 26.22
C LEU A 23 -20.01 -9.89 24.97
N GLY A 24 -20.84 -8.85 24.83
CA GLY A 24 -20.86 -7.99 23.63
C GLY A 24 -19.87 -6.81 23.61
N GLY A 25 -19.00 -6.67 24.63
CA GLY A 25 -18.34 -5.38 24.92
C GLY A 25 -16.87 -5.18 24.50
N CYS A 26 -16.16 -6.17 23.94
CA CYS A 26 -14.69 -6.05 23.78
C CYS A 26 -14.17 -5.78 22.36
N ILE A 27 -15.04 -5.55 21.37
CA ILE A 27 -14.60 -5.20 20.01
C ILE A 27 -15.10 -3.80 19.68
N SER A 28 -14.20 -2.83 19.88
CA SER A 28 -14.33 -1.49 19.33
C SER A 28 -14.18 -1.55 17.82
N PRO A 29 -15.16 -1.10 17.01
CA PRO A 29 -14.97 -0.92 15.57
C PRO A 29 -14.11 0.31 15.25
N GLU A 30 -13.70 1.07 16.26
CA GLU A 30 -12.87 2.26 16.13
C GLU A 30 -11.40 1.92 16.41
N ALA A 31 -10.52 2.36 15.51
CA ALA A 31 -9.08 2.16 15.65
C ALA A 31 -8.51 3.07 16.74
N ASN A 32 -7.48 2.60 17.44
CA ASN A 32 -6.73 3.43 18.39
C ASN A 32 -5.92 4.54 17.68
N SER A 33 -5.22 5.39 18.44
CA SER A 33 -4.41 6.50 17.92
C SER A 33 -3.29 6.08 16.95
N VAL A 34 -2.97 4.78 16.87
CA VAL A 34 -1.96 4.20 15.98
C VAL A 34 -2.62 3.39 14.84
N GLY A 35 -3.94 3.47 14.68
CA GLY A 35 -4.68 2.80 13.61
C GLY A 35 -4.93 1.29 13.83
N ARG A 36 -4.81 0.80 15.07
CA ARG A 36 -5.03 -0.62 15.39
C ARG A 36 -6.42 -0.85 15.97
N TYR A 37 -7.10 -1.89 15.49
CA TYR A 37 -8.40 -2.36 16.01
C TYR A 37 -8.26 -3.42 17.12
N THR A 38 -7.06 -4.01 17.28
CA THR A 38 -6.71 -4.96 18.33
C THR A 38 -5.20 -4.93 18.57
N ASP A 39 -4.77 -5.31 19.78
CA ASP A 39 -3.35 -5.52 20.04
C ASP A 39 -2.85 -6.77 19.29
N PRO A 40 -1.77 -6.66 18.50
CA PRO A 40 -1.23 -7.78 17.74
C PRO A 40 -0.57 -8.80 18.69
N ILE A 41 -0.69 -10.10 18.36
CA ILE A 41 -0.13 -11.22 19.13
C ILE A 41 1.42 -11.29 19.04
N GLY A 42 2.06 -10.35 18.33
CA GLY A 42 3.51 -10.13 18.31
C GLY A 42 3.82 -8.65 18.16
N GLY A 43 4.95 -8.19 18.71
CA GLY A 43 5.30 -6.75 18.81
C GLY A 43 5.45 -5.99 17.48
N ALA A 44 5.20 -6.62 16.33
CA ALA A 44 5.17 -5.98 15.02
C ALA A 44 3.70 -5.78 14.58
N PRO A 45 3.11 -4.61 14.81
CA PRO A 45 1.77 -4.31 14.32
C PRO A 45 1.73 -4.23 12.79
N VAL A 46 0.68 -4.77 12.17
CA VAL A 46 0.35 -4.44 10.78
C VAL A 46 -0.26 -3.04 10.79
N ILE A 47 0.53 -2.04 10.38
CA ILE A 47 0.06 -0.66 10.20
C ILE A 47 -0.01 -0.32 8.71
N SER A 48 -0.94 0.55 8.34
CA SER A 48 -1.00 1.09 6.98
C SER A 48 0.18 2.03 6.73
N ASN A 49 0.95 1.77 5.68
CA ASN A 49 2.01 2.68 5.25
C ASN A 49 1.40 3.87 4.49
N GLU A 50 1.19 4.97 5.21
CA GLU A 50 0.61 6.20 4.66
C GLU A 50 1.67 7.09 4.02
N THR A 51 1.26 7.78 2.97
CA THR A 51 2.04 8.85 2.32
C THR A 51 1.18 10.11 2.28
N PRO A 52 1.77 11.32 2.08
CA PRO A 52 1.00 12.56 1.93
C PRO A 52 -0.11 12.49 0.86
N TYR A 53 0.05 11.63 -0.15
CA TYR A 53 -0.93 11.44 -1.23
C TYR A 53 -2.05 10.46 -0.89
N SER A 54 -1.95 9.71 0.21
CA SER A 54 -2.86 8.60 0.49
C SER A 54 -4.31 9.05 0.74
N ALA A 55 -4.52 10.22 1.35
CA ALA A 55 -5.87 10.79 1.51
C ALA A 55 -6.52 11.11 0.15
N SER A 56 -5.79 11.77 -0.75
CA SER A 56 -6.26 12.11 -2.09
C SER A 56 -6.53 10.88 -2.94
N LEU A 57 -5.66 9.85 -2.86
CA LEU A 57 -5.86 8.58 -3.55
C LEU A 57 -7.15 7.89 -3.08
N ARG A 58 -7.39 7.82 -1.76
CA ARG A 58 -8.65 7.28 -1.23
C ARG A 58 -9.86 8.09 -1.67
N CYS A 59 -9.77 9.42 -1.76
CA CYS A 59 -10.84 10.24 -2.31
C CYS A 59 -11.18 9.82 -3.75
N MET A 60 -10.15 9.58 -4.57
CA MET A 60 -10.31 9.08 -5.94
C MET A 60 -10.96 7.69 -6.02
N SER A 61 -10.84 6.87 -4.98
CA SER A 61 -11.46 5.54 -4.92
C SER A 61 -12.99 5.56 -5.02
N GLY A 62 -13.64 6.62 -4.55
CA GLY A 62 -15.08 6.80 -4.73
C GLY A 62 -15.48 6.93 -6.20
N PHE A 63 -14.66 7.60 -7.00
CA PHE A 63 -14.89 7.78 -8.43
C PHE A 63 -14.64 6.50 -9.23
N THR A 64 -13.53 5.82 -8.97
CA THR A 64 -13.19 4.54 -9.63
C THR A 64 -14.18 3.44 -9.30
N ARG A 65 -14.81 3.47 -8.12
CA ARG A 65 -15.91 2.55 -7.77
C ARG A 65 -17.15 2.72 -8.66
N MET A 66 -17.48 3.95 -9.04
CA MET A 66 -18.62 4.25 -9.92
C MET A 66 -18.31 3.94 -11.39
N ARG A 67 -17.05 4.06 -11.79
CA ARG A 67 -16.56 3.78 -13.15
C ARG A 67 -15.34 2.87 -13.06
N PRO A 68 -15.53 1.55 -12.89
CA PRO A 68 -14.42 0.63 -12.72
C PRO A 68 -13.57 0.59 -13.99
N ILE A 69 -12.27 0.78 -13.81
CA ILE A 69 -11.26 0.68 -14.86
C ILE A 69 -10.24 -0.40 -14.48
N LYS A 70 -9.79 -1.18 -15.46
CA LYS A 70 -8.72 -2.16 -15.28
C LYS A 70 -7.42 -1.62 -15.83
N ILE A 71 -6.41 -1.50 -14.97
CA ILE A 71 -5.10 -0.98 -15.37
C ILE A 71 -4.02 -2.02 -15.14
N ALA A 72 -3.17 -2.21 -16.13
CA ALA A 72 -1.92 -2.94 -16.00
C ALA A 72 -0.78 -1.97 -15.67
N VAL A 73 0.12 -2.34 -14.76
CA VAL A 73 1.36 -1.59 -14.54
C VAL A 73 2.51 -2.44 -15.06
N ALA A 74 3.24 -1.92 -16.03
CA ALA A 74 4.49 -2.50 -16.52
C ALA A 74 5.68 -1.90 -15.75
N GLN A 75 6.89 -2.25 -16.16
CA GLN A 75 8.09 -1.74 -15.53
C GLN A 75 8.19 -0.21 -15.65
N ILE A 76 8.51 0.43 -14.52
CA ILE A 76 8.86 1.86 -14.45
C ILE A 76 10.33 1.93 -14.06
N SER A 77 11.19 2.22 -15.04
CA SER A 77 12.64 2.15 -14.89
C SER A 77 13.24 3.49 -14.49
N ASP A 78 14.33 3.49 -13.73
CA ASP A 78 15.12 4.71 -13.56
C ASP A 78 16.03 4.91 -14.79
N TYR A 79 15.84 6.03 -15.47
CA TYR A 79 16.64 6.51 -16.61
C TYR A 79 17.48 7.74 -16.27
N THR A 80 17.48 8.21 -15.02
CA THR A 80 18.26 9.36 -14.56
C THR A 80 19.76 9.11 -14.62
N GLY A 81 20.17 7.84 -14.53
CA GLY A 81 21.57 7.43 -14.44
C GLY A 81 22.29 7.92 -13.17
N LYS A 82 21.56 8.46 -12.18
CA LYS A 82 22.17 9.04 -10.98
C LYS A 82 22.50 7.95 -9.96
N THR A 83 23.75 7.94 -9.51
CA THR A 83 24.23 7.08 -8.42
C THR A 83 24.67 7.93 -7.23
N GLU A 84 24.66 7.32 -6.05
CA GLU A 84 25.23 7.90 -4.84
C GLU A 84 26.74 8.11 -5.00
N SER A 85 27.25 9.21 -4.44
CA SER A 85 28.67 9.57 -4.55
C SER A 85 29.59 8.67 -3.72
N ASP A 86 29.04 7.99 -2.72
CA ASP A 86 29.73 7.02 -1.87
C ASP A 86 29.74 5.59 -2.46
N GLY A 87 29.13 5.40 -3.65
CA GLY A 87 29.02 4.11 -4.30
C GLY A 87 27.97 3.17 -3.70
N SER A 88 27.12 3.64 -2.78
CA SER A 88 26.09 2.82 -2.13
C SER A 88 24.94 2.37 -3.06
N GLY A 89 24.81 2.96 -4.25
CA GLY A 89 23.88 2.50 -5.28
C GLY A 89 23.23 3.61 -6.09
N ARG A 90 22.02 3.34 -6.60
CA ARG A 90 21.22 4.29 -7.37
C ARG A 90 20.56 5.31 -6.45
N LYS A 91 20.48 6.57 -6.87
CA LYS A 91 19.78 7.63 -6.10
C LYS A 91 18.25 7.51 -6.18
N VAL A 92 17.75 6.83 -7.20
CA VAL A 92 16.32 6.62 -7.44
C VAL A 92 15.98 5.16 -7.12
N THR A 93 14.80 4.97 -6.53
CA THR A 93 14.27 3.64 -6.23
C THR A 93 14.08 2.79 -7.49
N ALA A 94 14.44 1.52 -7.42
CA ALA A 94 14.08 0.52 -8.44
C ALA A 94 12.62 0.04 -8.31
N GLY A 95 11.93 0.42 -7.22
CA GLY A 95 10.56 0.00 -6.90
C GLY A 95 9.48 0.95 -7.40
N ALA A 96 9.76 1.83 -8.37
CA ALA A 96 8.81 2.84 -8.84
C ALA A 96 7.50 2.22 -9.35
N ALA A 97 7.57 1.07 -10.05
CA ALA A 97 6.39 0.33 -10.49
C ALA A 97 5.53 -0.15 -9.31
N LEU A 98 6.16 -0.66 -8.25
CA LEU A 98 5.45 -1.13 -7.04
C LEU A 98 4.79 0.03 -6.30
N MET A 99 5.41 1.22 -6.30
CA MET A 99 4.80 2.43 -5.76
C MET A 99 3.57 2.85 -6.57
N ALA A 100 3.65 2.79 -7.91
CA ALA A 100 2.51 3.07 -8.77
C ALA A 100 1.35 2.09 -8.55
N MET A 101 1.62 0.79 -8.42
CA MET A 101 0.61 -0.20 -8.07
C MET A 101 -0.03 0.07 -6.71
N SER A 102 0.79 0.37 -5.69
CA SER A 102 0.29 0.73 -4.36
C SER A 102 -0.62 1.96 -4.41
N ALA A 103 -0.26 2.98 -5.20
CA ALA A 103 -1.08 4.17 -5.41
C ALA A 103 -2.41 3.86 -6.12
N LEU A 104 -2.38 3.07 -7.20
CA LEU A 104 -3.58 2.63 -7.92
C LEU A 104 -4.51 1.80 -7.03
N ASN A 105 -3.96 0.91 -6.20
CA ASN A 105 -4.73 0.13 -5.23
C ASN A 105 -5.43 1.05 -4.21
N LYS A 106 -4.70 2.03 -3.66
CA LYS A 106 -5.28 3.06 -2.77
C LYS A 106 -6.36 3.89 -3.47
N ALA A 107 -6.23 4.08 -4.78
CA ALA A 107 -7.22 4.73 -5.61
C ALA A 107 -8.38 3.84 -6.06
N GLY A 108 -8.49 2.60 -5.56
CA GLY A 108 -9.60 1.70 -5.89
C GLY A 108 -9.60 1.17 -7.33
N VAL A 109 -8.47 1.27 -8.03
CA VAL A 109 -8.34 0.76 -9.40
C VAL A 109 -8.17 -0.76 -9.37
N HIS A 110 -8.88 -1.47 -10.24
CA HIS A 110 -8.68 -2.89 -10.44
C HIS A 110 -7.40 -3.11 -11.25
N MET A 111 -6.37 -3.65 -10.62
CA MET A 111 -5.12 -3.92 -11.30
C MET A 111 -5.11 -5.33 -11.88
N VAL A 112 -4.51 -5.47 -13.07
CA VAL A 112 -4.16 -6.76 -13.64
C VAL A 112 -2.65 -6.90 -13.69
N GLU A 113 -2.16 -8.09 -13.36
CA GLU A 113 -0.72 -8.33 -13.24
C GLU A 113 -0.04 -8.38 -14.61
N ARG A 114 0.93 -7.47 -14.83
CA ARG A 114 1.77 -7.36 -16.04
C ARG A 114 3.18 -6.81 -15.73
N PHE A 115 3.55 -6.68 -14.47
CA PHE A 115 4.89 -6.25 -14.10
C PHE A 115 5.85 -7.42 -14.12
N ASP A 116 5.42 -8.57 -13.60
CA ASP A 116 6.14 -9.83 -13.71
C ASP A 116 5.20 -10.93 -14.20
N THR A 117 5.24 -11.21 -15.51
CA THR A 117 4.44 -12.28 -16.12
C THR A 117 5.12 -13.65 -16.03
N SER A 118 6.35 -13.75 -15.50
CA SER A 118 7.13 -14.98 -15.53
C SER A 118 6.43 -16.13 -14.80
N VAL A 119 5.83 -15.84 -13.65
CA VAL A 119 5.06 -16.81 -12.87
C VAL A 119 3.79 -17.21 -13.63
N ALA A 120 3.05 -16.24 -14.17
CA ALA A 120 1.82 -16.51 -14.93
C ALA A 120 2.09 -17.35 -16.18
N GLU A 121 3.18 -17.08 -16.90
CA GLU A 121 3.61 -17.84 -18.07
C GLU A 121 4.07 -19.26 -17.69
N MET A 122 4.79 -19.40 -16.58
CA MET A 122 5.23 -20.70 -16.06
C MET A 122 4.05 -21.57 -15.66
N GLU A 123 3.08 -21.03 -14.93
CA GLU A 123 1.83 -21.69 -14.56
C GLU A 123 1.05 -22.15 -15.80
N LEU A 124 0.95 -21.31 -16.83
CA LEU A 124 0.32 -21.69 -18.09
C LEU A 124 1.08 -22.81 -18.80
N LYS A 125 2.42 -22.76 -18.81
CA LYS A 125 3.24 -23.83 -19.41
C LYS A 125 3.07 -25.15 -18.67
N TYR A 126 3.02 -25.14 -17.34
CA TYR A 126 2.77 -26.34 -16.55
C TYR A 126 1.35 -26.88 -16.71
N ALA A 127 0.34 -26.01 -16.76
CA ALA A 127 -1.03 -26.40 -17.06
C ALA A 127 -1.15 -27.04 -18.46
N ASN A 128 -0.49 -26.46 -19.47
CA ASN A 128 -0.47 -27.00 -20.83
C ASN A 128 0.19 -28.39 -20.89
N ASN A 129 1.24 -28.60 -20.10
CA ASN A 129 1.92 -29.89 -19.97
C ASN A 129 1.21 -30.85 -19.00
N LYS A 130 0.04 -30.47 -18.45
CA LYS A 130 -0.74 -31.25 -17.49
C LYS A 130 0.05 -31.60 -16.21
N LEU A 131 0.98 -30.74 -15.82
CA LEU A 131 1.85 -30.93 -14.65
C LEU A 131 1.27 -30.37 -13.35
N ILE A 132 0.22 -29.56 -13.43
CA ILE A 132 -0.46 -28.97 -12.27
C ILE A 132 -1.97 -29.23 -12.33
N GLY A 133 -2.57 -29.47 -11.16
CA GLY A 133 -4.01 -29.64 -10.96
C GLY A 133 -4.58 -28.47 -10.15
N ASP A 134 -5.91 -28.40 -10.07
CA ASP A 134 -6.54 -27.56 -9.05
C ASP A 134 -6.69 -28.41 -7.78
N ASP A 135 -6.30 -27.86 -6.63
CA ASP A 135 -6.08 -28.51 -5.32
C ASP A 135 -7.32 -29.17 -4.67
N LYS A 136 -8.31 -29.58 -5.46
CA LYS A 136 -9.55 -30.17 -4.96
C LYS A 136 -9.39 -31.62 -4.52
N VAL A 137 -8.30 -32.31 -4.89
CA VAL A 137 -8.05 -33.70 -4.50
C VAL A 137 -6.57 -33.91 -4.12
N PRO A 138 -6.26 -34.43 -2.90
CA PRO A 138 -4.89 -34.65 -2.42
C PRO A 138 -4.08 -35.70 -3.20
N VAL A 139 -4.75 -36.53 -3.99
CA VAL A 139 -4.14 -37.55 -4.85
C VAL A 139 -4.61 -37.28 -6.27
N PRO A 140 -3.72 -36.90 -7.20
CA PRO A 140 -4.11 -36.59 -8.59
C PRO A 140 -4.79 -37.80 -9.21
N GLN A 141 -6.09 -37.70 -9.52
CA GLN A 141 -6.76 -38.73 -10.31
C GLN A 141 -6.37 -38.57 -11.78
N PRO A 142 -6.22 -39.67 -12.56
CA PRO A 142 -5.92 -39.59 -13.97
C PRO A 142 -6.95 -38.70 -14.70
N GLY A 143 -6.48 -37.58 -15.26
CA GLY A 143 -7.34 -36.61 -15.97
C GLY A 143 -7.72 -35.36 -15.18
N GLU A 144 -7.30 -35.24 -13.93
CA GLU A 144 -7.52 -34.08 -13.07
C GLU A 144 -6.34 -33.09 -13.18
N TYR A 145 -6.30 -32.35 -14.30
CA TYR A 145 -5.29 -31.32 -14.57
C TYR A 145 -5.96 -29.95 -14.74
N ARG A 146 -5.21 -28.89 -14.44
CA ARG A 146 -5.65 -27.50 -14.64
C ARG A 146 -5.90 -27.24 -16.13
N ARG A 147 -7.15 -26.90 -16.47
CA ARG A 147 -7.55 -26.63 -17.85
C ARG A 147 -7.37 -25.13 -18.15
N ILE A 148 -6.69 -24.82 -19.25
CA ILE A 148 -6.59 -23.45 -19.74
C ILE A 148 -7.85 -23.15 -20.55
N LEU A 149 -8.73 -22.33 -20.00
CA LEU A 149 -9.94 -21.86 -20.68
C LEU A 149 -9.62 -20.61 -21.52
N SER A 150 -10.29 -20.47 -22.66
CA SER A 150 -10.23 -19.24 -23.46
C SER A 150 -10.72 -18.06 -22.61
N GLY A 151 -9.95 -16.96 -22.60
CA GLY A 151 -10.26 -15.77 -21.78
C GLY A 151 -9.91 -15.90 -20.30
N SER A 152 -9.15 -16.93 -19.89
CA SER A 152 -8.72 -17.13 -18.49
C SER A 152 -7.81 -16.02 -17.95
N ILE A 153 -7.11 -15.28 -18.81
CA ILE A 153 -6.29 -14.13 -18.42
C ILE A 153 -7.11 -12.85 -18.59
N PRO A 154 -7.34 -12.05 -17.53
CA PRO A 154 -8.06 -10.79 -17.65
C PRO A 154 -7.26 -9.78 -18.49
N GLY A 155 -7.95 -9.09 -19.40
CA GLY A 155 -7.41 -7.96 -20.14
C GLY A 155 -7.47 -6.66 -19.32
N SER A 156 -6.46 -5.81 -19.48
CA SER A 156 -6.49 -4.41 -19.03
C SER A 156 -7.16 -3.51 -20.07
N ASP A 157 -7.79 -2.44 -19.60
CA ASP A 157 -8.31 -1.38 -20.46
C ASP A 157 -7.20 -0.36 -20.79
N TYR A 158 -6.29 -0.13 -19.83
CA TYR A 158 -5.12 0.74 -19.99
C TYR A 158 -3.87 0.09 -19.40
N TYR A 159 -2.70 0.52 -19.86
CA TYR A 159 -1.43 0.14 -19.25
C TYR A 159 -0.57 1.38 -18.94
N ILE A 160 0.19 1.31 -17.85
CA ILE A 160 1.15 2.33 -17.45
C ILE A 160 2.55 1.74 -17.59
N VAL A 161 3.41 2.44 -18.33
CA VAL A 161 4.82 2.10 -18.53
C VAL A 161 5.61 3.40 -18.62
N GLY A 162 6.87 3.37 -18.23
CA GLY A 162 7.73 4.54 -18.42
C GLY A 162 9.01 4.47 -17.62
N GLY A 163 9.55 5.64 -17.30
CA GLY A 163 10.71 5.73 -16.44
C GLY A 163 10.92 7.11 -15.86
N ILE A 164 11.72 7.16 -14.81
CA ILE A 164 12.14 8.39 -14.15
C ILE A 164 13.32 8.91 -14.94
N THR A 165 13.13 9.98 -15.71
CA THR A 165 14.13 10.47 -16.66
C THR A 165 15.09 11.47 -16.06
N GLU A 166 14.65 12.22 -15.06
CA GLU A 166 15.43 13.31 -14.49
C GLU A 166 15.38 13.32 -12.97
N LEU A 167 16.52 13.68 -12.38
CA LEU A 167 16.67 13.91 -10.95
C LEU A 167 17.68 15.04 -10.74
N ASN A 168 17.18 16.20 -10.34
CA ASN A 168 17.97 17.35 -9.96
C ASN A 168 17.69 17.69 -8.49
N PHE A 169 18.74 17.69 -7.66
CA PHE A 169 18.63 18.04 -6.24
C PHE A 169 18.77 19.54 -5.99
N ASN A 170 19.25 20.30 -6.99
CA ASN A 170 19.50 21.73 -6.88
C ASN A 170 18.44 22.53 -7.63
N ILE A 171 17.17 22.27 -7.32
CA ILE A 171 16.04 23.04 -7.90
C ILE A 171 15.84 24.35 -7.15
N ARG A 172 16.39 24.47 -5.93
CA ARG A 172 16.39 25.68 -5.12
C ARG A 172 17.58 25.68 -4.16
N SER A 173 18.40 26.72 -4.21
CA SER A 173 19.41 26.99 -3.16
C SER A 173 19.14 28.34 -2.51
N GLN A 174 19.25 28.37 -1.18
CA GLN A 174 19.11 29.58 -0.38
C GLN A 174 20.38 29.71 0.45
N ASN A 175 21.16 30.76 0.20
CA ASN A 175 22.35 31.07 0.97
C ASN A 175 22.10 32.37 1.73
N ALA A 176 22.34 32.34 3.04
CA ALA A 176 22.35 33.51 3.89
C ALA A 176 23.75 33.64 4.48
N ASN A 177 24.45 34.71 4.12
CA ASN A 177 25.80 34.98 4.58
C ASN A 177 25.79 36.26 5.43
N GLY A 178 26.27 36.16 6.66
CA GLY A 178 26.53 37.30 7.53
C GLY A 178 28.02 37.38 7.83
N ASN A 179 28.65 38.52 7.53
CA ASN A 179 30.04 38.77 7.88
C ASN A 179 30.13 39.98 8.79
N GLY A 180 30.79 39.83 9.94
CA GLY A 180 30.98 40.89 10.93
C GLY A 180 32.47 41.08 11.22
N GLY A 181 32.96 42.32 11.11
CA GLY A 181 34.35 42.65 11.38
C GLY A 181 34.57 44.15 11.57
N GLY A 182 35.43 44.51 12.52
CA GLY A 182 35.79 45.90 12.82
C GLY A 182 37.27 46.02 13.14
N THR A 183 37.98 46.95 12.48
CA THR A 183 39.42 47.19 12.66
C THR A 183 39.74 48.42 13.52
N ALA A 184 38.75 48.98 14.24
CA ALA A 184 38.94 50.11 15.14
C ALA A 184 38.07 50.00 16.41
N THR A 185 38.53 50.62 17.51
CA THR A 185 37.95 50.55 18.86
C THR A 185 36.49 51.04 19.00
N ASN A 186 35.87 51.59 17.94
CA ASN A 186 34.47 52.05 17.92
C ASN A 186 33.73 51.78 16.60
N ALA A 187 34.14 50.79 15.79
CA ALA A 187 33.46 50.47 14.53
C ALA A 187 32.94 49.03 14.50
N THR A 188 31.63 48.85 14.66
CA THR A 188 30.93 47.60 14.35
C THR A 188 30.33 47.72 12.95
N THR A 189 30.98 47.11 11.96
CA THR A 189 30.43 47.01 10.60
C THR A 189 29.97 45.58 10.37
N GLY A 190 28.69 45.40 10.04
CA GLY A 190 28.10 44.10 9.71
C GLY A 190 27.45 44.16 8.33
N THR A 191 27.73 43.17 7.50
CA THR A 191 27.05 42.99 6.20
C THR A 191 26.27 41.69 6.23
N ALA A 192 24.96 41.79 5.92
CA ALA A 192 24.08 40.64 5.74
C ALA A 192 23.68 40.60 4.26
N SER A 193 23.88 39.46 3.61
CA SER A 193 23.48 39.24 2.22
C SER A 193 22.78 37.89 2.09
N GLY A 194 21.69 37.87 1.33
CA GLY A 194 20.96 36.66 0.98
C GLY A 194 20.91 36.52 -0.53
N SER A 195 21.25 35.35 -1.05
CA SER A 195 21.07 35.02 -2.46
C SER A 195 20.19 33.78 -2.60
N LEU A 196 19.23 33.87 -3.52
CA LEU A 196 18.29 32.81 -3.85
C LEU A 196 18.48 32.45 -5.32
N TYR A 197 18.87 31.21 -5.57
CA TYR A 197 19.03 30.69 -6.93
C TYR A 197 18.01 29.59 -7.20
N VAL A 198 17.33 29.72 -8.34
CA VAL A 198 16.46 28.71 -8.94
C VAL A 198 17.07 28.38 -10.29
N MET A 199 17.21 27.09 -10.61
CA MET A 199 17.78 26.60 -11.86
C MET A 199 16.72 25.87 -12.67
#